data_AF-A0AAD9Q4M2-F1
#
_entry.id   AF-A0AAD9Q4M2-F1
#
_cell.length_a   1.000
_cell.length_b   1.000
_cell.length_c   1.000
_cell.angle_alpha   90.00
_cell.angle_beta   90.00
_cell.angle_gamma   90.00
#
_symmetry.space_group_name_H-M   'P 1'
#
loop_
_entity.id
_entity.type
_entity.pdbx_description
1 polymer ?
#
loop_
_entity_poly.entity_id
_entity_poly.type
_entity_poly.pdbx_seq_one_letter_code
_entity_poly.pdbx_strand_id
1 'polypeptide(L)'
;MLVTWAFAVLLCERKRRSEDQTAADSGKRARSQIEPNKIHLYRLYGNNNRSQKKIQVVDKLREGKSVAVIARELGIAEATVEVYAIDCFVANAPLDKTMLARHMEVNPESFQLIKGAIEGCKDGKLRTVKDHLDDVFSYNQIRLVLACMIRDLEID
;
A
#
# COMPACT_ATOMS: atom_id res chain seq x y z
N MET A 1 -15.92 8.33 -45.53
CA MET A 1 -16.11 8.50 -44.07
C MET A 1 -15.14 7.59 -43.30
N LEU A 2 -13.85 7.93 -43.20
CA LEU A 2 -12.84 7.02 -42.62
C LEU A 2 -11.66 7.76 -41.93
N VAL A 3 -11.88 8.98 -41.44
CA VAL A 3 -10.79 9.82 -40.87
C VAL A 3 -10.97 10.13 -39.38
N THR A 4 -12.14 9.84 -38.78
CA THR A 4 -12.45 10.21 -37.39
C THR A 4 -11.95 9.24 -36.33
N TRP A 5 -11.80 7.94 -36.65
CA TRP A 5 -11.41 6.93 -35.66
C TRP A 5 -9.92 6.92 -35.33
N ALA A 6 -9.05 7.24 -36.29
CA ALA A 6 -7.60 7.27 -36.08
C ALA A 6 -7.17 8.38 -35.10
N PHE A 7 -7.87 9.51 -35.10
CA PHE A 7 -7.56 10.65 -34.22
C PHE A 7 -7.94 10.37 -32.75
N ALA A 8 -9.03 9.65 -32.51
CA ALA A 8 -9.48 9.30 -31.17
C ALA A 8 -8.52 8.30 -30.48
N VAL A 9 -8.01 7.32 -31.22
CA VAL A 9 -7.01 6.36 -30.71
C VAL A 9 -5.69 7.07 -30.42
N LEU A 10 -5.23 7.95 -31.31
CA LEU A 10 -3.99 8.70 -31.13
C LEU A 10 -4.04 9.66 -29.92
N LEU A 11 -5.18 10.31 -29.69
CA LEU A 11 -5.39 11.18 -28.52
C LEU A 11 -5.45 10.38 -27.21
N CYS A 12 -6.07 9.21 -27.22
CA CYS A 12 -6.16 8.33 -26.05
C CYS A 12 -4.79 7.73 -25.67
N GLU A 13 -3.99 7.34 -26.66
CA GLU A 13 -2.61 6.89 -26.49
C GLU A 13 -1.69 7.99 -25.93
N ARG A 14 -1.87 9.23 -26.39
CA ARG A 14 -1.06 10.38 -25.96
C ARG A 14 -1.37 10.80 -24.52
N LYS A 15 -2.63 10.69 -24.10
CA LYS A 15 -3.05 10.93 -22.71
C LYS A 15 -2.50 9.87 -21.75
N ARG A 16 -2.53 8.58 -22.14
CA ARG A 16 -1.91 7.49 -21.36
C ARG A 16 -0.40 7.70 -21.18
N ARG A 17 0.31 8.09 -22.24
CA ARG A 17 1.76 8.36 -22.15
C ARG A 17 2.11 9.55 -21.24
N SER A 18 1.30 10.62 -21.22
CA SER A 18 1.58 11.74 -20.31
C SER A 18 1.31 11.42 -18.84
N GLU A 19 0.31 10.58 -18.56
CA GLU A 19 -0.01 10.09 -17.22
C GLU A 19 1.08 9.14 -16.68
N ASP A 20 1.66 8.28 -17.53
CA ASP A 20 2.77 7.42 -17.16
C ASP A 20 4.07 8.22 -16.90
N GLN A 21 4.35 9.27 -17.67
CA GLN A 21 5.52 10.14 -17.46
C GLN A 21 5.41 10.93 -16.15
N THR A 22 4.23 11.46 -15.81
CA THR A 22 4.01 12.17 -14.53
C THR A 22 3.99 11.22 -13.33
N ALA A 23 3.53 9.97 -13.50
CA ALA A 23 3.61 8.93 -12.47
C ALA A 23 5.05 8.47 -12.19
N ALA A 24 5.90 8.38 -13.22
CA ALA A 24 7.31 8.01 -13.06
C ALA A 24 8.12 9.12 -12.35
N ASP A 25 7.80 10.39 -12.60
CA ASP A 25 8.51 11.53 -12.02
C ASP A 25 8.10 11.80 -10.55
N SER A 26 6.85 11.50 -10.20
CA SER A 26 6.36 11.54 -8.81
C SER A 26 6.98 10.44 -7.95
N GLY A 27 7.23 9.24 -8.50
CA GLY A 27 7.95 8.17 -7.81
C GLY A 27 9.43 8.50 -7.51
N LYS A 28 10.08 9.30 -8.37
CA LYS A 28 11.46 9.79 -8.13
C LYS A 28 11.50 10.91 -7.09
N ARG A 29 10.54 11.85 -7.10
CA ARG A 29 10.45 12.91 -6.07
C ARG A 29 10.08 12.39 -4.68
N ALA A 30 9.24 11.36 -4.56
CA ALA A 30 8.91 10.78 -3.27
C ALA A 30 10.11 10.14 -2.54
N ARG A 31 11.11 9.64 -3.29
CA ARG A 31 12.34 9.07 -2.70
C ARG A 31 13.32 10.13 -2.18
N SER A 32 13.24 11.38 -2.62
CA SER A 32 14.21 12.43 -2.23
C SER A 32 13.86 13.17 -0.94
N GLN A 33 12.77 12.80 -0.25
CA GLN A 33 12.36 13.38 1.04
C GLN A 33 12.17 12.30 2.13
N ILE A 34 12.77 11.12 1.98
CA ILE A 34 12.74 10.11 3.03
C ILE A 34 13.70 10.56 4.13
N GLU A 35 13.16 10.91 5.30
CA GLU A 35 13.97 11.21 6.46
C GLU A 35 14.95 10.06 6.75
N PRO A 36 16.22 10.36 7.10
CA PRO A 36 17.25 9.33 7.28
C PRO A 36 16.87 8.25 8.29
N ASN A 37 15.99 8.57 9.25
CA ASN A 37 15.50 7.64 10.26
C ASN A 37 14.49 6.60 9.72
N LYS A 38 13.87 6.85 8.55
CA LYS A 38 12.85 5.96 7.96
C LYS A 38 13.40 5.01 6.91
N ILE A 39 14.67 5.13 6.54
CA ILE A 39 15.33 4.27 5.55
C ILE A 39 15.22 2.79 5.94
N HIS A 40 15.33 2.50 7.24
CA HIS A 40 15.19 1.15 7.76
C HIS A 40 13.77 0.58 7.56
N LEU A 41 12.72 1.38 7.78
CA LEU A 41 11.32 0.97 7.59
C LEU A 41 11.02 0.68 6.12
N TYR A 42 11.50 1.52 5.19
CA TYR A 42 11.36 1.26 3.75
C TYR A 42 12.15 0.02 3.29
N ARG A 43 13.30 -0.28 3.92
CA ARG A 43 14.04 -1.52 3.66
C ARG A 43 13.25 -2.76 4.11
N LEU A 44 12.62 -2.71 5.28
CA LEU A 44 11.72 -3.76 5.77
C LEU A 44 10.48 -3.94 4.88
N TYR A 45 9.92 -2.84 4.39
CA TYR A 45 8.71 -2.84 3.57
C TYR A 45 8.96 -3.45 2.18
N GLY A 46 10.10 -3.10 1.58
CA GLY A 46 10.45 -3.51 0.22
C GLY A 46 9.88 -2.57 -0.85
N ASN A 47 9.83 -3.05 -2.09
CA ASN A 47 9.53 -2.20 -3.24
C ASN A 47 8.02 -2.09 -3.50
N ASN A 48 7.51 -0.85 -3.52
CA ASN A 48 6.11 -0.55 -3.78
C ASN A 48 5.91 0.03 -5.18
N ASN A 49 5.80 -0.83 -6.19
CA ASN A 49 5.50 -0.40 -7.55
C ASN A 49 4.01 -0.07 -7.70
N ARG A 50 3.70 1.05 -8.36
CA ARG A 50 2.33 1.43 -8.70
C ARG A 50 1.77 0.48 -9.75
N SER A 51 0.51 0.09 -9.60
CA SER A 51 -0.20 -0.79 -10.52
C SER A 51 -1.65 -0.33 -10.68
N GLN A 52 -2.22 -0.49 -11.87
CA GLN A 52 -3.62 -0.15 -12.15
C GLN A 52 -4.58 -0.90 -11.22
N LYS A 53 -4.27 -2.16 -10.88
CA LYS A 53 -5.09 -2.95 -9.93
C LYS A 53 -5.06 -2.35 -8.52
N LYS A 54 -3.93 -1.80 -8.09
CA LYS A 54 -3.81 -1.13 -6.78
C LYS A 54 -4.69 0.10 -6.71
N ILE A 55 -4.70 0.91 -7.78
CA ILE A 55 -5.56 2.10 -7.89
C ILE A 55 -7.04 1.70 -7.79
N GLN A 56 -7.45 0.67 -8.54
CA GLN A 56 -8.84 0.16 -8.50
C GLN A 56 -9.24 -0.36 -7.11
N VAL A 57 -8.32 -0.99 -6.37
CA VAL A 57 -8.59 -1.41 -4.97
C VAL A 57 -8.88 -0.20 -4.09
N VAL A 58 -8.06 0.86 -4.18
CA VAL A 58 -8.26 2.09 -3.40
C VAL A 58 -9.60 2.73 -3.71
N ASP A 59 -9.94 2.89 -4.99
CA ASP A 59 -11.20 3.54 -5.39
C ASP A 59 -12.40 2.77 -4.84
N LYS A 60 -12.40 1.43 -4.96
CA LYS A 60 -13.48 0.58 -4.44
C LYS A 60 -13.56 0.57 -2.91
N LEU A 61 -12.43 0.63 -2.20
CA LEU A 61 -12.43 0.78 -0.74
C LEU A 61 -13.00 2.13 -0.32
N ARG A 62 -12.73 3.20 -1.08
CA ARG A 62 -13.29 4.54 -0.84
C ARG A 62 -14.80 4.60 -1.11
N GLU A 63 -15.29 3.79 -2.03
CA GLU A 63 -16.74 3.56 -2.24
C GLU A 63 -17.39 2.78 -1.09
N GLY A 64 -16.63 2.30 -0.11
CA GLY A 64 -17.13 1.53 1.02
C GLY A 64 -17.38 0.06 0.70
N LYS A 65 -16.85 -0.46 -0.42
CA LYS A 65 -16.95 -1.89 -0.73
C LYS A 65 -16.05 -2.70 0.21
N SER A 66 -16.52 -3.89 0.59
CA SER A 66 -15.74 -4.81 1.40
C SER A 66 -14.62 -5.48 0.59
N VAL A 67 -13.55 -5.88 1.28
CA VAL A 67 -12.39 -6.58 0.72
C VAL A 67 -12.82 -7.82 -0.09
N ALA A 68 -13.76 -8.62 0.42
CA ALA A 68 -14.29 -9.81 -0.25
C ALA A 68 -14.98 -9.48 -1.59
N VAL A 69 -15.74 -8.39 -1.65
CA VAL A 69 -16.39 -7.95 -2.90
C VAL A 69 -15.35 -7.50 -3.91
N ILE A 70 -14.34 -6.75 -3.47
CA ILE A 70 -13.25 -6.26 -4.32
C ILE A 70 -12.42 -7.43 -4.88
N ALA A 71 -12.07 -8.40 -4.03
CA ALA A 71 -11.36 -9.62 -4.40
C ALA A 71 -12.08 -10.36 -5.54
N ARG A 72 -13.39 -10.56 -5.39
CA ARG A 72 -14.24 -11.18 -6.41
C ARG A 72 -14.34 -10.36 -7.69
N GLU A 73 -14.54 -9.05 -7.60
CA GLU A 73 -14.68 -8.18 -8.78
C GLU A 73 -13.38 -8.07 -9.58
N LEU A 74 -12.22 -8.13 -8.92
CA LEU A 74 -10.90 -7.99 -9.56
C LEU A 74 -10.22 -9.34 -9.86
N GLY A 75 -10.83 -10.45 -9.44
CA GLY A 75 -10.29 -11.80 -9.62
C GLY A 75 -8.95 -11.99 -8.91
N ILE A 76 -8.81 -11.49 -7.69
CA ILE A 76 -7.61 -11.62 -6.86
C ILE A 76 -7.96 -12.14 -5.46
N ALA A 77 -6.99 -12.72 -4.76
CA ALA A 77 -7.16 -13.14 -3.38
C ALA A 77 -7.37 -11.95 -2.44
N GLU A 78 -8.14 -12.14 -1.37
CA GLU A 78 -8.42 -11.10 -0.35
C GLU A 78 -7.13 -10.56 0.28
N ALA A 79 -6.20 -11.45 0.66
CA ALA A 79 -4.89 -11.05 1.17
C ALA A 79 -4.10 -10.15 0.19
N THR A 80 -4.32 -10.29 -1.12
CA THR A 80 -3.71 -9.42 -2.14
C THR A 80 -4.39 -8.05 -2.20
N VAL A 81 -5.71 -8.00 -2.02
CA VAL A 81 -6.44 -6.73 -1.89
C VAL A 81 -5.91 -5.93 -0.71
N GLU A 82 -5.72 -6.57 0.44
CA GLU A 82 -5.14 -5.97 1.63
C GLU A 82 -3.73 -5.41 1.37
N VAL A 83 -2.85 -6.20 0.76
CA VAL A 83 -1.51 -5.75 0.39
C VAL A 83 -1.58 -4.53 -0.54
N TYR A 84 -2.46 -4.53 -1.53
CA TYR A 84 -2.64 -3.40 -2.43
C TYR A 84 -3.16 -2.15 -1.72
N ALA A 85 -4.06 -2.32 -0.75
CA ALA A 85 -4.55 -1.24 0.08
C ALA A 85 -3.42 -0.64 0.94
N ILE A 86 -2.61 -1.48 1.60
CA ILE A 86 -1.46 -1.04 2.40
C ILE A 86 -0.42 -0.35 1.52
N ASP A 87 -0.09 -0.93 0.37
CA ASP A 87 0.85 -0.35 -0.60
C ASP A 87 0.41 1.07 -1.00
N CYS A 88 -0.86 1.25 -1.35
CA CYS A 88 -1.38 2.57 -1.66
C CYS A 88 -1.40 3.49 -0.45
N PHE A 89 -1.73 2.97 0.73
CA PHE A 89 -1.72 3.73 1.98
C PHE A 89 -0.31 4.29 2.26
N VAL A 90 0.75 3.47 2.16
CA VAL A 90 2.16 3.92 2.27
C VAL A 90 2.50 5.00 1.25
N ALA A 91 1.96 4.90 0.04
CA ALA A 91 2.14 5.89 -1.01
C ALA A 91 1.31 7.19 -0.80
N ASN A 92 0.82 7.44 0.41
CA ASN A 92 -0.03 8.58 0.78
C ASN A 92 -1.38 8.63 0.05
N ALA A 93 -1.95 7.47 -0.31
CA ALA A 93 -3.33 7.43 -0.78
C ALA A 93 -4.30 7.89 0.33
N PRO A 94 -5.44 8.52 -0.03
CA PRO A 94 -6.45 9.01 0.91
C PRO A 94 -7.32 7.85 1.42
N LEU A 95 -6.69 6.90 2.10
CA LEU A 95 -7.34 5.79 2.80
C LEU A 95 -7.31 6.07 4.31
N ASP A 96 -8.41 5.71 4.98
CA ASP A 96 -8.51 5.82 6.44
C ASP A 96 -7.75 4.67 7.13
N LYS A 97 -6.85 5.04 8.05
CA LYS A 97 -6.07 4.10 8.86
C LYS A 97 -6.98 3.25 9.74
N THR A 98 -8.04 3.84 10.29
CA THR A 98 -8.94 3.16 11.23
C THR A 98 -9.77 2.10 10.51
N MET A 99 -10.20 2.39 9.28
CA MET A 99 -10.85 1.42 8.41
C MET A 99 -9.94 0.23 8.11
N LEU A 100 -8.68 0.46 7.73
CA LEU A 100 -7.72 -0.62 7.47
C LEU A 100 -7.42 -1.45 8.72
N ALA A 101 -7.23 -0.79 9.87
CA ALA A 101 -7.00 -1.45 11.15
C ALA A 101 -8.17 -2.37 11.54
N ARG A 102 -9.41 -1.90 11.38
CA ARG A 102 -10.61 -2.70 11.62
C ARG A 102 -10.71 -3.91 10.69
N HIS A 103 -10.37 -3.74 9.41
CA HIS A 103 -10.41 -4.84 8.45
C HIS A 103 -9.37 -5.93 8.73
N MET A 104 -8.20 -5.54 9.23
CA MET A 104 -7.12 -6.49 9.54
C MET A 104 -7.09 -6.89 11.02
N GLU A 105 -8.11 -6.51 11.79
CA GLU A 105 -8.25 -6.81 13.22
C GLU A 105 -7.04 -6.35 14.05
N VAL A 106 -6.42 -5.23 13.67
CA VAL A 106 -5.32 -4.62 14.41
C VAL A 106 -5.90 -3.67 15.46
N ASN A 107 -5.86 -4.09 16.71
CA ASN A 107 -6.22 -3.26 17.86
C ASN A 107 -4.99 -2.47 18.39
N PRO A 108 -5.17 -1.47 19.28
CA PRO A 108 -4.06 -0.67 19.80
C PRO A 108 -2.98 -1.48 20.51
N GLU A 109 -3.35 -2.55 21.22
CA GLU A 109 -2.38 -3.43 21.90
C GLU A 109 -1.49 -4.18 20.89
N SER A 110 -2.12 -4.78 19.87
CA SER A 110 -1.44 -5.44 18.76
C SER A 110 -0.55 -4.47 18.00
N PHE A 111 -1.01 -3.23 17.82
CA PHE A 111 -0.22 -2.17 17.20
C PHE A 111 1.09 -1.92 17.96
N GLN A 112 1.03 -1.73 19.28
CA GLN A 112 2.23 -1.47 20.08
C GLN A 112 3.17 -2.68 20.13
N LEU A 113 2.63 -3.91 20.21
CA LEU A 113 3.43 -5.14 20.17
C LEU A 113 4.19 -5.29 18.85
N ILE A 114 3.49 -5.14 17.72
CA ILE A 114 4.09 -5.23 16.39
C ILE A 114 5.10 -4.09 16.19
N LYS A 115 4.78 -2.87 16.61
CA LYS A 115 5.66 -1.70 16.54
C LYS A 115 6.98 -1.96 17.28
N GLY A 116 6.91 -2.45 18.52
CA GLY A 116 8.10 -2.80 19.30
C GLY A 116 8.95 -3.89 18.64
N ALA A 117 8.31 -4.91 18.05
CA ALA A 117 9.02 -5.95 17.30
C ALA A 117 9.71 -5.41 16.04
N ILE A 118 9.09 -4.45 15.34
CA ILE A 118 9.70 -3.78 14.18
C ILE A 118 10.90 -2.93 14.62
N GLU A 119 10.77 -2.15 15.69
CA GLU A 119 11.85 -1.29 16.22
C GLU A 119 13.05 -2.11 16.73
N GLY A 120 12.79 -3.29 17.29
CA GLY A 120 13.84 -4.24 17.71
C GLY A 120 14.55 -4.96 16.56
N CYS A 121 13.98 -4.96 15.36
CA CYS A 121 14.47 -5.75 14.22
C CYS A 121 15.58 -5.03 13.45
N LYS A 122 16.84 -5.40 13.68
CA LYS A 122 17.99 -4.72 13.05
C LYS A 122 18.39 -5.25 11.68
N ASP A 123 17.95 -6.46 11.31
CA ASP A 123 18.40 -7.14 10.10
C ASP A 123 17.63 -6.74 8.83
N GLY A 124 16.57 -5.94 9.00
CA GLY A 124 15.74 -5.43 7.90
C GLY A 124 14.89 -6.50 7.22
N LYS A 125 14.60 -7.62 7.89
CA LYS A 125 13.78 -8.71 7.33
C LYS A 125 12.44 -8.84 8.05
N LEU A 126 11.37 -8.83 7.27
CA LEU A 126 10.00 -9.02 7.79
C LEU A 126 9.79 -10.40 8.44
N ARG A 127 10.54 -11.43 8.00
CA ARG A 127 10.52 -12.76 8.61
C ARG A 127 10.97 -12.72 10.06
N THR A 128 12.05 -12.00 10.35
CA THR A 128 12.59 -11.85 11.70
C THR A 128 11.58 -11.18 12.63
N VAL A 129 10.84 -10.17 12.14
CA VAL A 129 9.74 -9.56 12.90
C VAL A 129 8.65 -10.59 13.21
N LYS A 130 8.25 -11.40 12.22
CA LYS A 130 7.22 -12.43 12.39
C LYS A 130 7.64 -13.51 13.38
N ASP A 131 8.91 -13.94 13.31
CA ASP A 131 9.46 -14.95 14.21
C ASP A 131 9.52 -14.43 15.67
N HIS A 132 9.80 -13.13 15.88
CA HIS A 132 9.76 -12.50 17.23
C HIS A 132 8.34 -12.37 17.80
N LEU A 133 7.32 -12.44 16.95
CA LEU A 133 5.91 -12.35 17.32
C LEU A 133 5.24 -13.72 17.45
N ASP A 134 6.04 -14.79 17.51
CA ASP A 134 5.59 -16.19 17.64
C ASP A 134 4.49 -16.58 16.64
N ASP A 135 4.57 -16.04 15.41
CA ASP A 135 3.59 -16.27 14.34
C ASP A 135 2.13 -15.87 14.66
N VAL A 136 1.89 -15.15 15.75
CA VAL A 136 0.55 -14.70 16.18
C VAL A 136 -0.07 -13.74 15.16
N PHE A 137 0.75 -12.90 14.54
CA PHE A 137 0.30 -11.88 13.59
C PHE A 137 0.57 -12.27 12.14
N SER A 138 -0.38 -11.94 11.27
CA SER A 138 -0.24 -12.13 9.83
C SER A 138 0.78 -11.13 9.25
N TYR A 139 1.40 -11.49 8.13
CA TYR A 139 2.29 -10.57 7.42
C TYR A 139 1.58 -9.26 7.01
N ASN A 140 0.28 -9.29 6.76
CA ASN A 140 -0.49 -8.12 6.37
C ASN A 140 -0.73 -7.18 7.56
N GLN A 141 -0.99 -7.73 8.76
CA GLN A 141 -1.04 -6.95 9.99
C GLN A 141 0.31 -6.27 10.27
N ILE A 142 1.42 -7.01 10.16
CA ILE A 142 2.77 -6.44 10.33
C ILE A 142 3.03 -5.33 9.31
N ARG A 143 2.63 -5.53 8.05
CA ARG A 143 2.78 -4.52 6.98
C ARG A 143 1.91 -3.28 7.22
N LEU A 144 0.72 -3.43 7.79
CA LEU A 144 -0.13 -2.29 8.13
C LEU A 144 0.52 -1.42 9.21
N VAL A 145 1.03 -2.03 10.28
CA VAL A 145 1.74 -1.30 11.34
C VAL A 145 2.99 -0.63 10.79
N LEU A 146 3.77 -1.35 9.98
CA LEU A 146 4.92 -0.78 9.29
C LEU A 146 4.54 0.42 8.40
N ALA A 147 3.39 0.34 7.72
CA ALA A 147 2.87 1.44 6.92
C ALA A 147 2.44 2.65 7.76
N CYS A 148 1.82 2.42 8.92
CA CYS A 148 1.51 3.46 9.89
C CYS A 148 2.79 4.14 10.42
N MET A 149 3.82 3.36 10.77
CA MET A 149 5.13 3.90 11.19
C MET A 149 5.80 4.74 10.10
N ILE A 150 5.73 4.32 8.83
CA ILE A 150 6.25 5.11 7.70
C ILE A 150 5.56 6.48 7.61
N ARG A 151 4.26 6.52 7.89
CA ARG A 151 3.41 7.72 7.83
C ARG A 151 3.32 8.51 9.14
N ASP A 152 4.03 8.11 10.19
CA ASP A 152 3.93 8.67 11.55
C ASP A 152 2.48 8.68 12.09
N LEU A 153 1.75 7.59 11.90
CA LEU A 153 0.39 7.42 12.36
C LEU A 153 0.33 6.39 13.49
N GLU A 154 -0.44 6.68 14.54
CA GLU A 154 -0.80 5.72 15.59
C GLU A 154 -2.20 5.16 15.33
N ILE A 155 -2.49 3.96 15.86
CA ILE A 155 -3.85 3.39 15.88
C ILE A 155 -4.37 3.50 17.31
N ASP A 156 -5.42 4.30 17.48
CA ASP A 156 -6.10 4.58 18.75
C ASP A 156 -7.35 3.70 18.95
#